data_AF-A0A2N7DQR9-F1
#
_entry.id   AF-A0A2N7DQR9-F1
#
_cell.length_a   1.000
_cell.length_b   1.000
_cell.length_c   1.000
_cell.angle_alpha   90.00
_cell.angle_beta   90.00
_cell.angle_gamma   90.00
#
_symmetry.space_group_name_H-M   'P 1'
#
loop_
_entity.id
_entity.type
_entity.pdbx_description
1 polymer ?
#
loop_
_entity_poly.entity_id
_entity_poly.type
_entity_poly.pdbx_seq_one_letter_code
_entity_poly.pdbx_strand_id
1 'polypeptide(L)'
;MPISNKQAIVCDESRYPSCLNALPIEVVSQLPKDTQISSHLGGKTAMVLAVNHHDIAGIIIVSAKQPLTQTITSINGHTYQLALLEQFKLTLWHEVGHLENIALVGDVLPSPLSAYQHEWLADMYLVWRIAQTHPDLNLAWQQFHRRNMDLINNRHNMSHWSSPQLHWLLSQYQFKDIQGFDHYSEFIATIFPQLALFDDTEIAEISSLVQRTFGRGATLALPKYIFWRQQRLIEVISPTLVMLMGEDKAHKWLVEQFSEAAQLVNKEAGHNKL
;
A
#
# COMPACT_ATOMS: atom_id res chain seq x y z
N MET A 1 -15.38 -3.88 -14.90
CA MET A 1 -14.75 -2.54 -14.76
C MET A 1 -13.76 -2.38 -15.89
N PRO A 2 -13.69 -1.24 -16.59
CA PRO A 2 -12.72 -1.05 -17.66
C PRO A 2 -11.29 -1.09 -17.11
N ILE A 3 -10.38 -1.74 -17.84
CA ILE A 3 -8.92 -1.78 -17.62
C ILE A 3 -8.29 -1.51 -18.98
N SER A 4 -7.80 -0.29 -19.23
CA SER A 4 -7.40 0.12 -20.58
C SER A 4 -8.48 -0.24 -21.63
N ASN A 5 -8.16 -1.09 -22.62
CA ASN A 5 -9.08 -1.60 -23.65
C ASN A 5 -9.81 -2.92 -23.29
N LYS A 6 -9.61 -3.45 -22.08
CA LYS A 6 -10.20 -4.70 -21.59
C LYS A 6 -11.16 -4.46 -20.42
N GLN A 7 -11.72 -5.54 -19.89
CA GLN A 7 -12.55 -5.53 -18.70
C GLN A 7 -11.99 -6.42 -17.57
N ALA A 8 -12.02 -5.91 -16.35
CA ALA A 8 -11.96 -6.70 -15.13
C ALA A 8 -13.36 -7.18 -14.75
N ILE A 9 -13.48 -8.48 -14.45
CA ILE A 9 -14.72 -9.08 -13.96
C ILE A 9 -14.66 -9.17 -12.43
N VAL A 10 -15.68 -8.68 -11.73
CA VAL A 10 -15.74 -8.77 -10.27
C VAL A 10 -16.68 -9.92 -9.89
N CYS A 11 -16.16 -10.92 -9.20
CA CYS A 11 -16.90 -12.08 -8.74
C CYS A 11 -16.96 -12.10 -7.21
N ASP A 12 -18.14 -12.35 -6.65
CA ASP A 12 -18.28 -12.70 -5.23
C ASP A 12 -17.79 -14.14 -5.02
N GLU A 13 -16.97 -14.37 -3.99
CA GLU A 13 -16.46 -15.68 -3.59
C GLU A 13 -17.60 -16.71 -3.47
N SER A 14 -18.72 -16.33 -2.86
CA SER A 14 -19.88 -17.22 -2.67
C SER A 14 -20.60 -17.58 -3.98
N ARG A 15 -20.35 -16.82 -5.05
CA ARG A 15 -20.94 -17.02 -6.38
C ARG A 15 -19.90 -17.39 -7.43
N TYR A 16 -18.69 -17.75 -7.01
CA TYR A 16 -17.60 -18.04 -7.92
C TYR A 16 -17.94 -19.10 -8.99
N PRO A 17 -18.61 -20.23 -8.69
CA PRO A 17 -19.05 -21.18 -9.72
C PRO A 17 -19.97 -20.57 -10.78
N SER A 18 -20.92 -19.73 -10.35
CA SER A 18 -21.83 -19.05 -11.27
C SER A 18 -21.11 -18.00 -12.09
N CYS A 19 -20.12 -17.32 -11.51
CA CYS A 19 -19.27 -16.37 -12.22
C CYS A 19 -18.48 -17.09 -13.33
N LEU A 20 -17.86 -18.24 -13.02
CA LEU A 20 -17.12 -19.04 -14.00
C LEU A 20 -17.99 -19.49 -15.17
N ASN A 21 -19.22 -19.92 -14.90
CA ASN A 21 -20.14 -20.35 -15.95
C ASN A 21 -20.56 -19.24 -16.92
N ALA A 22 -20.39 -17.98 -16.54
CA ALA A 22 -20.69 -16.82 -17.38
C ALA A 22 -19.48 -16.36 -18.22
N LEU A 23 -18.31 -16.98 -18.05
CA LEU A 23 -17.08 -16.57 -18.71
C LEU A 23 -16.74 -17.45 -19.92
N PRO A 24 -16.00 -16.91 -20.91
CA PRO A 24 -15.47 -17.70 -22.01
C PRO A 24 -14.61 -18.87 -21.50
N ILE A 25 -14.69 -20.01 -22.18
CA ILE A 25 -14.00 -21.24 -21.78
C ILE A 25 -12.47 -21.04 -21.71
N GLU A 26 -11.93 -20.18 -22.57
CA GLU A 26 -10.51 -19.82 -22.64
C GLU A 26 -10.06 -19.10 -21.37
N VAL A 27 -10.93 -18.27 -20.79
CA VAL A 27 -10.69 -17.58 -19.51
C VAL A 27 -10.81 -18.58 -18.35
N VAL A 28 -11.88 -19.38 -18.33
CA VAL A 28 -12.11 -20.37 -17.28
C VAL A 28 -10.94 -21.35 -17.14
N SER A 29 -10.32 -21.74 -18.27
CA SER A 29 -9.19 -22.67 -18.29
C SER A 29 -7.92 -22.18 -17.56
N GLN A 30 -7.80 -20.87 -17.33
CA GLN A 30 -6.65 -20.23 -16.69
C GLN A 30 -6.84 -20.04 -15.18
N LEU A 31 -8.05 -20.27 -14.67
CA LEU A 31 -8.43 -19.93 -13.31
C LEU A 31 -8.39 -21.16 -12.38
N PRO A 32 -8.16 -20.95 -11.08
CA PRO A 32 -8.28 -22.04 -10.12
C PRO A 32 -9.70 -22.60 -10.10
N LYS A 33 -9.80 -23.90 -9.79
CA LYS A 33 -11.08 -24.55 -9.58
C LYS A 33 -11.78 -23.97 -8.35
N ASP A 34 -13.10 -24.04 -8.33
CA ASP A 34 -13.93 -23.54 -7.22
C ASP A 34 -13.45 -24.01 -5.84
N THR A 35 -13.11 -25.30 -5.72
CA THR A 35 -12.61 -25.91 -4.47
C THR A 35 -11.29 -25.32 -3.97
N GLN A 36 -10.61 -24.50 -4.76
CA GLN A 36 -9.32 -23.88 -4.44
C GLN A 36 -9.46 -22.39 -4.11
N ILE A 37 -10.60 -21.74 -4.35
CA ILE A 37 -10.67 -20.28 -4.22
C ILE A 37 -10.48 -19.79 -2.80
N SER A 38 -11.11 -20.41 -1.82
CA SER A 38 -10.93 -19.98 -0.42
C SER A 38 -9.49 -20.16 0.07
N SER A 39 -8.74 -21.15 -0.44
CA SER A 39 -7.32 -21.29 -0.10
C SER A 39 -6.46 -20.23 -0.80
N HIS A 40 -6.76 -19.89 -2.04
CA HIS A 40 -6.09 -18.82 -2.78
C HIS A 40 -6.35 -17.44 -2.16
N LEU A 41 -7.58 -17.16 -1.72
CA LEU A 41 -7.92 -15.93 -1.01
C LEU A 41 -7.12 -15.80 0.30
N GLY A 42 -6.76 -16.91 0.94
CA GLY A 42 -5.84 -16.90 2.09
C GLY A 42 -6.32 -16.02 3.25
N GLY A 43 -7.64 -15.81 3.35
CA GLY A 43 -8.25 -14.93 4.32
C GLY A 43 -8.28 -13.44 3.98
N LYS A 44 -7.72 -13.01 2.84
CA LYS A 44 -7.86 -11.65 2.28
C LYS A 44 -9.33 -11.33 1.95
N THR A 45 -9.66 -10.04 1.90
CA THR A 45 -11.01 -9.56 1.53
C THR A 45 -11.22 -9.48 0.03
N ALA A 46 -10.14 -9.45 -0.76
CA ALA A 46 -10.19 -9.62 -2.21
C ALA A 46 -8.87 -10.21 -2.72
N MET A 47 -8.88 -10.68 -3.97
CA MET A 47 -7.69 -11.01 -4.74
C MET A 47 -7.93 -10.83 -6.23
N VAL A 48 -6.85 -10.62 -6.96
CA VAL A 48 -6.83 -10.54 -8.43
C VAL A 48 -6.25 -11.80 -9.06
N LEU A 49 -6.86 -12.23 -10.17
CA LEU A 49 -6.37 -13.27 -11.08
C LEU A 49 -6.33 -12.69 -12.49
N ALA A 50 -5.15 -12.27 -12.94
CA ALA A 50 -4.97 -11.81 -14.32
C ALA A 50 -5.10 -12.99 -15.29
N VAL A 51 -5.64 -12.72 -16.49
CA VAL A 51 -5.82 -13.74 -17.54
C VAL A 51 -5.31 -13.21 -18.87
N ASN A 52 -4.84 -14.13 -19.72
CA ASN A 52 -4.52 -13.82 -21.09
C ASN A 52 -5.78 -13.99 -21.96
N HIS A 53 -6.47 -12.88 -22.22
CA HIS A 53 -7.63 -12.82 -23.11
C HIS A 53 -7.68 -11.46 -23.82
N HIS A 54 -8.33 -11.39 -24.99
CA HIS A 54 -8.40 -10.17 -25.79
C HIS A 54 -9.27 -9.09 -25.12
N ASP A 55 -10.42 -9.47 -24.56
CA ASP A 55 -11.38 -8.53 -23.96
C ASP A 55 -11.37 -8.51 -22.42
N ILE A 56 -10.71 -9.48 -21.77
CA ILE A 56 -10.77 -9.67 -20.31
C ILE A 56 -9.35 -9.54 -19.76
N ALA A 57 -9.13 -8.57 -18.88
CA ALA A 57 -7.85 -8.36 -18.21
C ALA A 57 -7.62 -9.35 -17.07
N GLY A 58 -8.70 -9.70 -16.37
CA GLY A 58 -8.64 -10.57 -15.22
C GLY A 58 -9.93 -10.57 -14.42
N ILE A 59 -9.88 -11.30 -13.32
CA ILE A 59 -10.99 -11.43 -12.39
C ILE A 59 -10.54 -10.95 -11.02
N ILE A 60 -11.37 -10.16 -10.38
CA ILE A 60 -11.23 -9.77 -8.99
C ILE A 60 -12.26 -10.57 -8.20
N ILE A 61 -11.79 -11.39 -7.29
CA ILE A 61 -12.63 -12.17 -6.40
C ILE A 61 -12.72 -11.42 -5.08
N VAL A 62 -13.94 -11.04 -4.68
CA VAL A 62 -14.21 -10.40 -3.40
C VAL A 62 -14.80 -11.41 -2.43
N SER A 63 -14.22 -11.49 -1.24
CA SER A 63 -14.70 -12.38 -0.19
C SER A 63 -16.01 -11.87 0.40
N ALA A 64 -16.85 -12.78 0.90
CA ALA A 64 -18.05 -12.45 1.66
C ALA A 64 -17.74 -11.83 3.05
N LYS A 65 -16.46 -11.78 3.46
CA LYS A 65 -16.04 -11.17 4.72
C LYS A 65 -16.37 -9.68 4.76
N GLN A 66 -16.88 -9.25 5.90
CA GLN A 66 -17.09 -7.82 6.14
C GLN A 66 -15.76 -7.07 6.10
N PRO A 67 -15.70 -5.91 5.43
CA PRO A 67 -14.52 -5.06 5.43
C PRO A 67 -14.13 -4.65 6.85
N LEU A 68 -12.83 -4.52 7.09
CA LEU A 68 -12.35 -3.94 8.35
C LEU A 68 -12.80 -2.48 8.44
N THR A 69 -13.37 -2.11 9.58
CA THR A 69 -13.80 -0.73 9.88
C THR A 69 -12.76 0.05 10.67
N GLN A 70 -11.73 -0.64 11.18
CA GLN A 70 -10.62 -0.05 11.92
C GLN A 70 -9.38 -0.95 11.85
N THR A 71 -8.21 -0.35 12.04
CA THR A 71 -6.97 -1.06 12.36
C THR A 71 -6.40 -0.53 13.68
N ILE A 72 -5.73 -1.40 14.44
CA ILE A 72 -5.19 -1.08 15.76
C ILE A 72 -3.69 -1.39 15.77
N THR A 73 -2.91 -0.60 16.49
CA THR A 73 -1.49 -0.91 16.73
C THR A 73 -1.13 -0.61 18.18
N SER A 74 -0.15 -1.33 18.72
CA SER A 74 0.33 -1.13 20.09
C SER A 74 1.77 -0.64 20.07
N ILE A 75 2.00 0.57 20.55
CA ILE A 75 3.32 1.20 20.61
C ILE A 75 3.59 1.58 22.07
N ASN A 76 4.68 1.06 22.65
CA ASN A 76 5.06 1.30 24.05
C ASN A 76 3.92 1.04 25.07
N GLY A 77 3.17 -0.05 24.88
CA GLY A 77 2.07 -0.42 25.76
C GLY A 77 0.79 0.41 25.60
N HIS A 78 0.77 1.40 24.70
CA HIS A 78 -0.43 2.16 24.35
C HIS A 78 -1.03 1.63 23.05
N THR A 79 -2.35 1.45 23.04
CA THR A 79 -3.11 1.05 21.86
C THR A 79 -3.62 2.29 21.13
N TYR A 80 -3.28 2.38 19.85
CA TYR A 80 -3.73 3.40 18.93
C TYR A 80 -4.64 2.77 17.87
N GLN A 81 -5.59 3.55 17.36
CA GLN A 81 -6.60 3.08 16.43
C GLN A 81 -6.74 4.05 15.26
N LEU A 82 -6.94 3.51 14.08
CA LEU A 82 -7.27 4.25 12.86
C LEU A 82 -8.61 3.71 12.34
N ALA A 83 -9.60 4.60 12.25
CA ALA A 83 -10.85 4.28 11.55
C ALA A 83 -10.57 4.10 10.06
N LEU A 84 -11.17 3.07 9.46
CA LEU A 84 -11.03 2.76 8.05
C LEU A 84 -12.34 3.05 7.32
N LEU A 85 -12.34 4.15 6.57
CA LEU A 85 -13.44 4.56 5.72
C LEU A 85 -13.31 3.89 4.35
N GLU A 86 -14.45 3.49 3.79
CA GLU A 86 -14.57 2.93 2.43
C GLU A 86 -13.63 1.76 2.12
N GLN A 87 -13.25 0.98 3.15
CA GLN A 87 -12.20 -0.02 3.03
C GLN A 87 -12.47 -1.08 1.94
N PHE A 88 -13.72 -1.47 1.73
CA PHE A 88 -14.08 -2.35 0.62
C PHE A 88 -13.72 -1.76 -0.75
N LYS A 89 -14.09 -0.48 -0.96
CA LYS A 89 -13.84 0.24 -2.21
C LYS A 89 -12.34 0.41 -2.42
N LEU A 90 -11.59 0.76 -1.38
CA LEU A 90 -10.14 0.87 -1.43
C LEU A 90 -9.47 -0.47 -1.77
N THR A 91 -9.89 -1.56 -1.12
CA THR A 91 -9.40 -2.91 -1.49
C THR A 91 -9.71 -3.23 -2.94
N LEU A 92 -10.94 -2.99 -3.41
CA LEU A 92 -11.31 -3.24 -4.81
C LEU A 92 -10.45 -2.43 -5.78
N TRP A 93 -10.21 -1.14 -5.50
CA TRP A 93 -9.36 -0.30 -6.35
C TRP A 93 -7.90 -0.74 -6.35
N HIS A 94 -7.38 -1.24 -5.23
CA HIS A 94 -6.06 -1.85 -5.19
C HIS A 94 -5.97 -3.06 -6.14
N GLU A 95 -6.95 -3.98 -6.09
CA GLU A 95 -6.98 -5.14 -6.99
C GLU A 95 -7.12 -4.75 -8.47
N VAL A 96 -7.90 -3.69 -8.76
CA VAL A 96 -7.98 -3.10 -10.11
C VAL A 96 -6.62 -2.54 -10.54
N GLY A 97 -5.90 -1.89 -9.62
CA GLY A 97 -4.56 -1.37 -9.86
C GLY A 97 -3.57 -2.44 -10.30
N HIS A 98 -3.64 -3.65 -9.75
CA HIS A 98 -2.82 -4.75 -10.25
C HIS A 98 -3.07 -5.06 -11.74
N LEU A 99 -4.33 -5.08 -12.18
CA LEU A 99 -4.66 -5.35 -13.60
C LEU A 99 -4.22 -4.20 -14.51
N GLU A 100 -4.41 -2.96 -14.10
CA GLU A 100 -3.93 -1.78 -14.84
C GLU A 100 -2.41 -1.80 -14.98
N ASN A 101 -1.69 -2.09 -13.90
CA ASN A 101 -0.24 -2.20 -13.94
C ASN A 101 0.22 -3.33 -14.87
N ILE A 102 -0.42 -4.50 -14.83
CA ILE A 102 -0.10 -5.61 -15.76
C ILE A 102 -0.29 -5.18 -17.22
N ALA A 103 -1.33 -4.40 -17.53
CA ALA A 103 -1.58 -3.90 -18.88
C ALA A 103 -0.51 -2.90 -19.36
N LEU A 104 0.23 -2.28 -18.44
CA LEU A 104 1.27 -1.28 -18.71
C LEU A 104 2.70 -1.85 -18.70
N VAL A 105 2.89 -3.10 -18.26
CA VAL A 105 4.21 -3.77 -18.23
C VAL A 105 4.74 -3.96 -19.65
N GLY A 106 5.99 -3.53 -19.87
CA GLY A 106 6.68 -3.61 -21.16
C GLY A 106 6.43 -2.42 -22.09
N ASP A 107 5.53 -1.51 -21.72
CA ASP A 107 5.27 -0.26 -22.44
C ASP A 107 5.69 0.93 -21.56
N VAL A 108 4.93 1.19 -20.48
CA VAL A 108 5.20 2.28 -19.54
C VAL A 108 6.00 1.80 -18.32
N LEU A 109 5.69 0.60 -17.82
CA LEU A 109 6.33 0.01 -16.65
C LEU A 109 7.38 -1.02 -17.07
N PRO A 110 8.46 -1.20 -16.28
CA PRO A 110 9.49 -2.19 -16.58
C PRO A 110 8.94 -3.63 -16.51
N SER A 111 9.60 -4.53 -17.24
CA SER A 111 9.31 -5.97 -17.24
C SER A 111 10.59 -6.75 -16.93
N PRO A 112 10.60 -7.67 -15.94
CA PRO A 112 9.50 -7.99 -15.02
C PRO A 112 9.38 -6.97 -13.86
N LEU A 113 8.20 -6.94 -13.22
CA LEU A 113 8.01 -6.28 -11.92
C LEU A 113 8.28 -7.28 -10.78
N SER A 114 8.87 -6.81 -9.69
CA SER A 114 8.99 -7.60 -8.45
C SER A 114 7.65 -7.71 -7.71
N ALA A 115 7.50 -8.70 -6.83
CA ALA A 115 6.31 -8.82 -5.99
C ALA A 115 6.04 -7.55 -5.17
N TYR A 116 7.10 -6.92 -4.65
CA TYR A 116 6.99 -5.65 -3.94
C TYR A 116 6.50 -4.51 -4.85
N GLN A 117 7.02 -4.45 -6.08
CA GLN A 117 6.57 -3.46 -7.08
C GLN A 117 5.10 -3.61 -7.43
N HIS A 118 4.62 -4.83 -7.62
CA HIS A 118 3.20 -5.07 -7.88
C HIS A 118 2.29 -4.48 -6.80
N GLU A 119 2.68 -4.59 -5.52
CA GLU A 119 1.89 -4.11 -4.38
C GLU A 119 1.87 -2.57 -4.29
N TRP A 120 3.04 -1.91 -4.32
CA TRP A 120 3.05 -0.46 -4.18
C TRP A 120 2.53 0.26 -5.43
N LEU A 121 2.72 -0.30 -6.63
CA LEU A 121 2.10 0.25 -7.85
C LEU A 121 0.58 0.14 -7.82
N ALA A 122 0.01 -0.91 -7.21
CA ALA A 122 -1.43 -1.01 -7.03
C ALA A 122 -1.97 0.07 -6.08
N ASP A 123 -1.21 0.42 -5.04
CA ASP A 123 -1.53 1.57 -4.19
C ASP A 123 -1.35 2.91 -4.93
N MET A 124 -0.43 3.03 -5.90
CA MET A 124 -0.32 4.23 -6.76
C MET A 124 -1.57 4.44 -7.62
N TYR A 125 -2.05 3.37 -8.25
CA TYR A 125 -3.33 3.40 -8.95
C TYR A 125 -4.48 3.83 -8.03
N LEU A 126 -4.51 3.28 -6.81
CA LEU A 126 -5.51 3.65 -5.82
C LEU A 126 -5.49 5.16 -5.51
N VAL A 127 -4.31 5.78 -5.36
CA VAL A 127 -4.21 7.24 -5.12
C VAL A 127 -4.74 8.04 -6.32
N TRP A 128 -4.33 7.69 -7.54
CA TRP A 128 -4.88 8.32 -8.75
C TRP A 128 -6.40 8.17 -8.78
N ARG A 129 -6.92 6.97 -8.53
CA ARG A 129 -8.35 6.69 -8.56
C ARG A 129 -9.12 7.47 -7.50
N ILE A 130 -8.55 7.68 -6.31
CA ILE A 130 -9.11 8.56 -5.28
C ILE A 130 -9.21 9.98 -5.82
N ALA A 131 -8.14 10.53 -6.40
CA ALA A 131 -8.15 11.90 -6.92
C ALA A 131 -9.18 12.12 -8.04
N GLN A 132 -9.49 11.07 -8.81
CA GLN A 132 -10.52 11.11 -9.86
C GLN A 132 -11.95 11.04 -9.33
N THR A 133 -12.17 10.63 -8.08
CA THR A 133 -13.51 10.28 -7.57
C THR A 133 -13.89 10.95 -6.25
N HIS A 134 -12.92 11.52 -5.55
CA HIS A 134 -13.08 12.21 -4.27
C HIS A 134 -12.63 13.67 -4.37
N PRO A 135 -13.07 14.56 -3.46
CA PRO A 135 -12.69 15.97 -3.48
C PRO A 135 -11.31 16.25 -2.85
N ASP A 136 -10.67 15.25 -2.25
CA ASP A 136 -9.40 15.37 -1.52
C ASP A 136 -8.61 14.05 -1.49
N LEU A 137 -7.47 14.05 -0.78
CA LEU A 137 -6.56 12.90 -0.63
C LEU A 137 -6.66 12.23 0.75
N ASN A 138 -7.74 12.44 1.52
CA ASN A 138 -7.85 11.89 2.88
C ASN A 138 -7.81 10.35 2.88
N LEU A 139 -8.48 9.71 1.93
CA LEU A 139 -8.45 8.25 1.79
C LEU A 139 -7.06 7.72 1.36
N ALA A 140 -6.27 8.53 0.65
CA ALA A 140 -4.90 8.16 0.27
C ALA A 140 -3.97 8.21 1.50
N TRP A 141 -4.09 9.25 2.32
CA TRP A 141 -3.42 9.31 3.62
C TRP A 141 -3.85 8.19 4.56
N GLN A 142 -5.14 7.83 4.59
CA GLN A 142 -5.63 6.67 5.35
C GLN A 142 -4.92 5.38 4.90
N GLN A 143 -4.80 5.14 3.59
CA GLN A 143 -4.11 3.96 3.07
C GLN A 143 -2.62 3.96 3.46
N PHE A 144 -1.93 5.10 3.33
CA PHE A 144 -0.55 5.26 3.80
C PHE A 144 -0.40 4.93 5.29
N HIS A 145 -1.26 5.48 6.16
CA HIS A 145 -1.20 5.22 7.59
C HIS A 145 -1.49 3.76 7.93
N ARG A 146 -2.48 3.17 7.27
CA ARG A 146 -2.82 1.75 7.41
C ARG A 146 -1.63 0.85 7.05
N ARG A 147 -0.94 1.10 5.94
CA ARG A 147 0.23 0.31 5.51
C ARG A 147 1.38 0.40 6.52
N ASN A 148 1.60 1.57 7.11
CA ASN A 148 2.54 1.74 8.22
C ASN A 148 2.12 0.95 9.47
N MET A 149 0.84 1.03 9.87
CA MET A 149 0.33 0.29 11.03
C MET A 149 0.40 -1.23 10.81
N ASP A 150 0.08 -1.71 9.62
CA ASP A 150 0.18 -3.14 9.26
C ASP A 150 1.63 -3.63 9.37
N LEU A 151 2.60 -2.83 8.92
CA LEU A 151 4.02 -3.14 9.07
C LEU A 151 4.47 -3.14 10.53
N ILE A 152 4.09 -2.12 11.32
CA ILE A 152 4.39 -2.02 12.75
C ILE A 152 3.87 -3.23 13.51
N ASN A 153 2.65 -3.68 13.19
CA ASN A 153 2.03 -4.84 13.81
C ASN A 153 2.70 -6.17 13.44
N ASN A 154 3.19 -6.28 12.19
CA ASN A 154 3.78 -7.51 11.70
C ASN A 154 4.75 -7.24 10.53
N ARG A 155 6.04 -7.52 10.76
CA ARG A 155 7.10 -7.43 9.73
C ARG A 155 6.83 -8.23 8.46
N HIS A 156 5.99 -9.27 8.51
CA HIS A 156 5.65 -10.07 7.33
C HIS A 156 4.82 -9.29 6.31
N ASN A 157 4.28 -8.12 6.69
CA ASN A 157 3.62 -7.20 5.77
C ASN A 157 4.59 -6.35 4.94
N MET A 158 5.92 -6.55 5.09
CA MET A 158 6.93 -5.78 4.35
C MET A 158 6.74 -5.83 2.82
N SER A 159 6.37 -6.99 2.27
CA SER A 159 6.11 -7.12 0.84
C SER A 159 4.93 -6.28 0.33
N HIS A 160 4.05 -5.82 1.23
CA HIS A 160 2.89 -4.98 0.93
C HIS A 160 3.09 -3.53 1.44
N TRP A 161 4.30 -3.17 1.89
CA TRP A 161 4.57 -1.86 2.49
C TRP A 161 4.86 -0.79 1.43
N SER A 162 3.80 -0.20 0.90
CA SER A 162 3.83 0.87 -0.11
C SER A 162 4.07 2.27 0.45
N SER A 163 4.12 2.42 1.78
CA SER A 163 4.21 3.72 2.44
C SER A 163 5.38 4.59 1.99
N PRO A 164 6.59 4.07 1.67
CA PRO A 164 7.67 4.93 1.21
C PRO A 164 7.32 5.67 -0.09
N GLN A 165 6.74 4.95 -1.06
CA GLN A 165 6.36 5.54 -2.34
C GLN A 165 5.13 6.44 -2.18
N LEU A 166 4.14 6.02 -1.38
CA LEU A 166 2.98 6.85 -1.06
C LEU A 166 3.36 8.15 -0.35
N HIS A 167 4.28 8.10 0.62
CA HIS A 167 4.76 9.28 1.32
C HIS A 167 5.40 10.28 0.36
N TRP A 168 6.27 9.78 -0.53
CA TRP A 168 6.86 10.63 -1.56
C TRP A 168 5.78 11.28 -2.42
N LEU A 169 4.84 10.49 -2.97
CA LEU A 169 3.78 11.01 -3.83
C LEU A 169 2.95 12.09 -3.12
N LEU A 170 2.46 11.79 -1.92
CA LEU A 170 1.57 12.67 -1.15
C LEU A 170 2.29 13.91 -0.60
N SER A 171 3.62 13.88 -0.51
CA SER A 171 4.42 15.05 -0.12
C SER A 171 4.78 15.95 -1.29
N GLN A 172 4.84 15.40 -2.52
CA GLN A 172 5.23 16.14 -3.71
C GLN A 172 4.04 16.70 -4.51
N TYR A 173 2.90 16.02 -4.47
CA TYR A 173 1.74 16.35 -5.30
C TYR A 173 0.54 16.71 -4.43
N GLN A 174 -0.13 17.81 -4.79
CA GLN A 174 -1.43 18.15 -4.23
C GLN A 174 -2.55 17.41 -4.97
N PHE A 175 -3.73 17.38 -4.38
CA PHE A 175 -4.93 16.78 -4.98
C PHE A 175 -5.15 17.20 -6.44
N LYS A 176 -5.03 18.50 -6.73
CA LYS A 176 -5.26 19.06 -8.07
C LYS A 176 -4.23 18.62 -9.10
N ASP A 177 -3.00 18.37 -8.68
CA ASP A 177 -1.94 17.89 -9.57
C ASP A 177 -2.24 16.45 -10.01
N ILE A 178 -2.64 15.58 -9.07
CA ILE A 178 -3.00 14.18 -9.35
C ILE A 178 -4.30 14.11 -10.17
N GLN A 179 -5.28 14.96 -9.83
CA GLN A 179 -6.56 15.03 -10.54
C GLN A 179 -6.38 15.43 -12.02
N GLY A 180 -5.36 16.23 -12.33
CA GLY A 180 -5.09 16.71 -13.69
C GLY A 180 -4.65 15.64 -14.69
N PHE A 181 -4.37 14.41 -14.25
CA PHE A 181 -4.07 13.29 -15.14
C PHE A 181 -5.35 12.54 -15.53
N ASP A 182 -5.79 12.69 -16.77
CA ASP A 182 -7.00 12.04 -17.31
C ASP A 182 -6.89 10.51 -17.32
N HIS A 183 -5.67 10.00 -17.55
CA HIS A 183 -5.40 8.57 -17.65
C HIS A 183 -4.34 8.12 -16.63
N TYR A 184 -4.54 6.93 -16.05
CA TYR A 184 -3.57 6.34 -15.13
C TYR A 184 -2.20 6.09 -15.77
N SER A 185 -2.18 5.71 -17.06
CA SER A 185 -0.94 5.51 -17.81
C SER A 185 -0.06 6.75 -17.85
N GLU A 186 -0.66 7.94 -18.04
CA GLU A 186 0.05 9.23 -18.06
C GLU A 186 0.57 9.60 -16.66
N PHE A 187 -0.28 9.40 -15.65
CA PHE A 187 0.08 9.60 -14.25
C PHE A 187 1.31 8.76 -13.87
N ILE A 188 1.26 7.45 -14.13
CA ILE A 188 2.34 6.56 -13.72
C ILE A 188 3.60 6.72 -14.58
N ALA A 189 3.47 7.02 -15.87
CA ALA A 189 4.60 7.34 -16.74
C ALA A 189 5.38 8.57 -16.24
N THR A 190 4.67 9.55 -15.66
CA THR A 190 5.27 10.77 -15.11
C THR A 190 5.95 10.52 -13.77
N ILE A 191 5.31 9.75 -12.89
CA ILE A 191 5.77 9.56 -11.51
C ILE A 191 6.83 8.47 -11.39
N PHE A 192 6.66 7.33 -12.07
CA PHE A 192 7.51 6.17 -11.89
C PHE A 192 9.02 6.46 -12.03
N PRO A 193 9.49 7.23 -13.04
CA PRO A 193 10.91 7.54 -13.18
C PRO A 193 11.52 8.39 -12.06
N GLN A 194 10.68 9.07 -11.27
CA GLN A 194 11.12 9.96 -10.20
C GLN A 194 11.16 9.26 -8.83
N LEU A 195 10.58 8.06 -8.72
CA LEU A 195 10.52 7.32 -7.47
C LEU A 195 11.89 6.74 -7.10
N ALA A 196 12.31 7.01 -5.86
CA ALA A 196 13.41 6.27 -5.25
C ALA A 196 12.94 4.84 -4.95
N LEU A 197 13.46 3.89 -5.73
CA LEU A 197 13.19 2.46 -5.55
C LEU A 197 14.10 1.87 -4.48
N PHE A 198 13.56 0.93 -3.73
CA PHE A 198 14.24 0.23 -2.65
C PHE A 198 14.70 -1.11 -3.21
N ASP A 199 15.97 -1.42 -3.05
CA ASP A 199 16.48 -2.75 -3.39
C ASP A 199 16.14 -3.77 -2.30
N ASP A 200 16.33 -5.05 -2.61
CA ASP A 200 16.03 -6.15 -1.68
C ASP A 200 16.84 -6.08 -0.38
N THR A 201 18.06 -5.53 -0.44
CA THR A 201 18.92 -5.36 0.75
C THR A 201 18.34 -4.30 1.66
N GLU A 202 17.98 -3.15 1.11
CA GLU A 202 17.35 -2.06 1.85
C GLU A 202 16.03 -2.51 2.50
N ILE A 203 15.19 -3.24 1.76
CA ILE A 203 13.93 -3.79 2.29
C ILE A 203 14.20 -4.74 3.47
N ALA A 204 15.21 -5.62 3.37
CA ALA A 204 15.58 -6.53 4.45
C ALA A 204 16.14 -5.81 5.69
N GLU A 205 16.96 -4.79 5.49
CA GLU A 205 17.51 -3.95 6.56
C GLU A 205 16.41 -3.17 7.29
N ILE A 206 15.49 -2.54 6.55
CA ILE A 206 14.35 -1.84 7.13
C ILE A 206 13.43 -2.82 7.85
N SER A 207 13.17 -4.01 7.30
CA SER A 207 12.37 -5.04 7.96
C SER A 207 12.97 -5.45 9.32
N SER A 208 14.30 -5.56 9.37
CA SER A 208 15.03 -5.87 10.60
C SER A 208 14.95 -4.73 11.61
N LEU A 209 15.09 -3.48 11.15
CA LEU A 209 14.94 -2.29 11.99
C LEU A 209 13.53 -2.18 12.58
N VAL A 210 12.49 -2.36 11.76
CA VAL A 210 11.09 -2.36 12.20
C VAL A 210 10.83 -3.45 13.23
N GLN A 211 11.27 -4.69 12.95
CA GLN A 211 11.11 -5.80 13.90
C GLN A 211 11.79 -5.50 15.23
N ARG A 212 12.94 -4.83 15.21
CA ARG A 212 13.64 -4.46 16.44
C ARG A 212 12.89 -3.38 17.21
N THR A 213 12.36 -2.37 16.53
CA THR A 213 11.71 -1.22 17.15
C THR A 213 10.30 -1.54 17.64
N PHE A 214 9.53 -2.31 16.87
CA PHE A 214 8.10 -2.55 17.12
C PHE A 214 7.75 -4.01 17.45
N GLY A 215 8.69 -4.94 17.31
CA GLY A 215 8.43 -6.36 17.53
C GLY A 215 8.10 -6.71 18.98
N ARG A 216 7.39 -7.82 19.17
CA ARG A 216 7.08 -8.37 20.50
C ARG A 216 8.36 -8.58 21.31
N GLY A 217 8.47 -7.93 22.46
CA GLY A 217 9.64 -8.03 23.34
C GLY A 217 10.75 -7.00 23.05
N ALA A 218 10.48 -5.97 22.25
CA ALA A 218 11.34 -4.78 22.17
C ALA A 218 11.37 -4.06 23.52
N THR A 219 12.28 -4.46 24.41
CA THR A 219 12.40 -3.91 25.79
C THR A 219 13.63 -3.04 25.99
N LEU A 220 14.63 -3.14 25.10
CA LEU A 220 15.86 -2.36 25.15
C LEU A 220 16.05 -1.59 23.85
N ALA A 221 15.95 -0.25 23.96
CA ALA A 221 16.29 0.67 22.90
C ALA A 221 17.76 0.47 22.50
N LEU A 222 18.01 0.26 21.20
CA LEU A 222 19.35 0.21 20.62
C LEU A 222 19.45 1.33 19.58
N PRO A 223 19.63 2.58 20.01
CA PRO A 223 19.46 3.74 19.14
C PRO A 223 20.46 3.78 17.98
N LYS A 224 21.54 2.99 18.00
CA LYS A 224 22.53 2.89 16.90
C LYS A 224 22.35 1.67 15.98
N TYR A 225 21.36 0.82 16.23
CA TYR A 225 21.10 -0.36 15.40
C TYR A 225 20.68 0.05 13.98
N ILE A 226 21.40 -0.43 12.97
CA ILE A 226 21.22 -0.09 11.54
C ILE A 226 21.00 1.43 11.36
N PHE A 227 21.87 2.24 11.98
CA PHE A 227 21.68 3.69 12.04
C PHE A 227 21.58 4.33 10.65
N TRP A 228 22.27 3.78 9.65
CA TRP A 228 22.24 4.24 8.26
C TRP A 228 20.87 4.09 7.57
N ARG A 229 19.93 3.30 8.12
CA ARG A 229 18.54 3.20 7.64
C ARG A 229 17.52 3.93 8.50
N GLN A 230 17.92 4.46 9.66
CA GLN A 230 16.99 5.10 10.58
C GLN A 230 16.33 6.32 9.95
N GLN A 231 17.11 7.20 9.32
CA GLN A 231 16.55 8.39 8.68
C GLN A 231 15.42 8.03 7.70
N ARG A 232 15.68 7.07 6.80
CA ARG A 232 14.70 6.65 5.80
C ARG A 232 13.43 6.08 6.43
N LEU A 233 13.57 5.26 7.47
CA LEU A 233 12.42 4.74 8.19
C LEU A 233 11.65 5.86 8.90
N ILE A 234 12.34 6.76 9.61
CA ILE A 234 11.76 7.89 10.35
C ILE A 234 10.92 8.77 9.41
N GLU A 235 11.47 9.16 8.27
CA GLU A 235 10.78 9.97 7.25
C GLU A 235 9.43 9.35 6.87
N VAL A 236 9.37 8.03 6.72
CA VAL A 236 8.15 7.34 6.28
C VAL A 236 7.18 7.05 7.41
N ILE A 237 7.64 6.78 8.64
CA ILE A 237 6.73 6.44 9.76
C ILE A 237 6.28 7.65 10.56
N SER A 238 7.04 8.75 10.56
CA SER A 238 6.78 9.93 11.39
C SER A 238 5.37 10.47 11.21
N PRO A 239 4.84 10.68 9.96
CA PRO A 239 3.49 11.21 9.80
C PRO A 239 2.41 10.29 10.39
N THR A 240 2.60 8.97 10.35
CA THR A 240 1.69 8.02 11.03
C THR A 240 1.79 8.12 12.54
N LEU A 241 3.00 8.23 13.10
CA LEU A 241 3.18 8.36 14.54
C LEU A 241 2.59 9.67 15.07
N VAL A 242 2.80 10.78 14.35
CA VAL A 242 2.22 12.09 14.68
C VAL A 242 0.70 12.02 14.64
N MET A 243 0.11 11.40 13.61
CA MET A 243 -1.34 11.22 13.51
C MET A 243 -1.91 10.40 14.68
N LEU A 244 -1.22 9.32 15.10
CA LEU A 244 -1.70 8.44 16.17
C LEU A 244 -1.47 9.01 17.58
N MET A 245 -0.31 9.61 17.82
CA MET A 245 0.18 9.94 19.17
C MET A 245 0.12 11.44 19.48
N GLY A 246 0.02 12.30 18.45
CA GLY A 246 0.30 13.72 18.52
C GLY A 246 1.80 14.03 18.35
N GLU A 247 2.10 15.22 17.85
CA GLU A 247 3.44 15.66 17.44
C GLU A 247 4.49 15.50 18.55
N ASP A 248 4.26 16.10 19.72
CA ASP A 248 5.22 16.06 20.84
C ASP A 248 5.57 14.64 21.29
N LYS A 249 4.56 13.76 21.39
CA LYS A 249 4.75 12.38 21.83
C LYS A 249 5.46 11.56 20.76
N ALA A 250 5.11 11.75 19.50
CA ALA A 250 5.76 11.08 18.38
C ALA A 250 7.24 11.47 18.29
N HIS A 251 7.55 12.77 18.35
CA HIS A 251 8.93 13.26 18.31
C HIS A 251 9.77 12.76 19.48
N LYS A 252 9.23 12.82 20.71
CA LYS A 252 9.92 12.29 21.88
C LYS A 252 10.20 10.79 21.73
N TRP A 253 9.20 10.03 21.30
CA TRP A 253 9.35 8.59 21.08
C TRP A 253 10.40 8.28 20.00
N LEU A 254 10.40 9.01 18.88
CA LEU A 254 11.38 8.85 17.81
C LEU A 254 12.83 9.08 18.30
N VAL A 255 13.06 10.13 19.09
CA VAL A 255 14.38 10.42 19.69
C VAL A 255 14.83 9.34 20.67
N GLU A 256 13.90 8.74 21.41
CA GLU A 256 14.20 7.62 22.32
C GLU A 256 14.57 6.34 21.56
N GLN A 257 13.97 6.09 20.40
CA GLN A 257 14.19 4.87 19.62
C GLN A 257 15.36 4.96 18.64
N PHE A 258 15.64 6.12 18.07
CA PHE A 258 16.56 6.28 16.94
C PHE A 258 17.56 7.41 17.18
N SER A 259 18.86 7.13 17.02
CA SER A 259 19.89 8.16 17.17
C SER A 259 19.80 9.27 16.11
N GLU A 260 19.30 8.94 14.91
CA GLU A 260 19.17 9.92 13.82
C GLU A 260 17.97 10.87 14.00
N ALA A 261 17.00 10.53 14.85
CA ALA A 261 15.76 11.30 14.99
C ALA A 261 15.99 12.72 15.54
N ALA A 262 16.95 12.90 16.46
CA ALA A 262 17.23 14.22 17.05
C ALA A 262 17.66 15.25 15.99
N GLN A 263 18.32 14.83 14.92
CA GLN A 263 18.75 15.74 13.85
C GLN A 263 17.59 16.13 12.93
N LEU A 264 16.63 15.23 12.74
CA LEU A 264 15.47 15.42 11.86
C LEU A 264 14.40 16.30 12.51
N VAL A 265 14.05 16.01 13.77
CA VAL A 265 13.05 16.79 14.53
C VAL A 265 13.49 18.27 14.67
N ASN A 266 14.79 18.52 14.86
CA ASN A 266 15.32 19.88 14.96
C ASN A 266 15.31 20.64 13.62
N LYS A 267 15.40 19.95 12.48
CA LYS A 267 15.27 20.59 11.15
C LYS A 267 13.84 21.04 10.88
N GLU A 268 12.85 20.22 11.24
CA GLU A 268 11.42 20.55 11.06
C GLU A 268 11.00 21.75 11.94
N ALA A 269 11.46 21.80 13.19
CA ALA A 269 11.22 22.94 14.08
C ALA A 269 11.86 24.26 13.59
N GLY A 270 12.90 24.18 12.76
CA GLY A 270 13.59 25.33 12.18
C GLY A 270 12.90 25.91 10.94
N HIS A 271 12.03 25.16 10.26
CA HIS A 271 11.30 25.63 9.06
C HIS A 271 9.94 26.27 9.38
N ASN A 272 9.38 26.04 10.57
CA ASN A 272 8.18 26.73 11.07
C ASN A 272 8.46 28.09 11.74
N LYS A 273 9.68 28.63 11.59
CA LYS A 273 10.06 29.99 12.01
C LYS A 273 10.45 30.85 10.80
N LEU A 274 9.51 31.08 9.88
CA LEU A 274 9.53 32.18 8.92
C LEU A 274 8.11 32.68 8.69
#